data_AF-A0A080YUC3-F1
#
_entry.id   AF-A0A080YUC3-F1
#
_cell.length_a   1.000
_cell.length_b   1.000
_cell.length_c   1.000
_cell.angle_alpha   90.00
_cell.angle_beta   90.00
_cell.angle_gamma   90.00
#
_symmetry.space_group_name_H-M   'P 1'
#
loop_
_entity.id
_entity.type
_entity.pdbx_description
1 polymer ?
#
loop_
_entity_poly.entity_id
_entity_poly.type
_entity_poly.pdbx_seq_one_letter_code
_entity_poly.pdbx_strand_id
1 'polypeptide(L)'
;MRHDIEGTNAGSTGTDIGIIEALVHGQKHDYKVHLKEVGINGKEKLDVVCTINPHEADKMISRILKRVCGLYRQYIGVDVEYTREDESPQRAAVLQLCMEELCLVYHITAVTKWPKSLRPFLKEDMFYTFAGFSIEGDKEMLRSSGLEINPDKYIDIQRKWRVRFEGIKRVEDHKLWGISPLRNYLIKYAAIDAYATYESWKRI
;
A
#
# COMPACT_ATOMS: atom_id res chain seq x y z
N MET A 1 -30.03 15.44 -54.81
CA MET A 1 -28.70 15.59 -55.43
C MET A 1 -27.82 16.37 -54.46
N ARG A 2 -26.77 15.72 -53.91
CA ARG A 2 -25.71 16.15 -52.95
C ARG A 2 -25.41 14.93 -52.07
N HIS A 3 -24.54 14.03 -52.52
CA HIS A 3 -23.09 13.96 -52.30
C HIS A 3 -22.69 13.49 -50.88
N ASP A 4 -22.16 12.27 -50.83
CA ASP A 4 -21.44 11.65 -49.73
C ASP A 4 -20.12 12.38 -49.43
N ILE A 5 -19.75 12.46 -48.14
CA ILE A 5 -18.35 12.54 -47.69
C ILE A 5 -18.19 11.71 -46.40
N GLU A 6 -17.20 10.83 -46.44
CA GLU A 6 -16.71 9.94 -45.40
C GLU A 6 -16.25 10.66 -44.12
N GLY A 7 -16.42 9.99 -42.98
CA GLY A 7 -15.97 10.46 -41.66
C GLY A 7 -15.39 9.34 -40.81
N THR A 8 -14.18 8.90 -41.19
CA THR A 8 -13.06 8.44 -40.35
C THR A 8 -13.36 7.65 -39.08
N ASN A 9 -13.07 6.35 -39.20
CA ASN A 9 -12.79 5.40 -38.13
C ASN A 9 -11.49 5.81 -37.40
N ALA A 10 -11.54 6.05 -36.08
CA ALA A 10 -10.36 6.38 -35.27
C ALA A 10 -10.31 5.52 -34.00
N GLY A 11 -9.49 4.46 -34.12
CA GLY A 11 -8.65 3.85 -33.09
C GLY A 11 -9.16 3.81 -31.65
N SER A 12 -9.67 2.65 -31.23
CA SER A 12 -9.56 2.22 -29.84
C SER A 12 -8.08 1.91 -29.54
N THR A 13 -7.34 2.89 -29.05
CA THR A 13 -5.97 2.68 -28.56
C THR A 13 -6.02 1.98 -27.22
N GLY A 14 -5.33 0.84 -27.16
CA GLY A 14 -5.33 -0.08 -26.03
C GLY A 14 -4.81 0.57 -24.75
N THR A 15 -5.47 0.23 -23.64
CA THR A 15 -4.84 0.31 -22.32
C THR A 15 -4.01 -0.95 -22.12
N ASP A 16 -2.70 -0.75 -22.04
CA ASP A 16 -1.70 -1.76 -21.69
C ASP A 16 -2.13 -2.56 -20.46
N ILE A 17 -2.58 -3.79 -20.73
CA ILE A 17 -2.71 -4.83 -19.72
C ILE A 17 -1.28 -5.27 -19.41
N GLY A 18 -0.70 -4.67 -18.36
CA GLY A 18 0.57 -5.13 -17.80
C GLY A 18 0.51 -6.64 -17.56
N ILE A 19 1.43 -7.33 -18.24
CA ILE A 19 1.53 -8.78 -18.36
C ILE A 19 1.34 -9.51 -17.02
N ILE A 20 0.39 -10.44 -17.02
CA ILE A 20 0.11 -11.38 -15.94
C ILE A 20 1.06 -12.58 -16.10
N GLU A 21 1.98 -12.78 -15.17
CA GLU A 21 2.45 -14.12 -14.83
C GLU A 21 1.82 -14.50 -13.49
N ALA A 22 0.73 -15.29 -13.53
CA ALA A 22 0.42 -16.37 -12.59
C ALA A 22 -1.04 -16.81 -12.75
N LEU A 23 -1.29 -17.83 -13.58
CA LEU A 23 -2.45 -18.71 -13.41
C LEU A 23 -2.05 -20.14 -13.76
N VAL A 24 -1.53 -20.87 -12.76
CA VAL A 24 -1.66 -22.32 -12.71
C VAL A 24 -2.21 -22.68 -11.33
N HIS A 25 -3.38 -23.31 -11.35
CA HIS A 25 -4.06 -23.88 -10.19
C HIS A 25 -3.12 -24.79 -9.39
N GLY A 26 -2.96 -24.54 -8.09
CA GLY A 26 -2.56 -25.59 -7.14
C GLY A 26 -1.29 -25.41 -6.32
N GLN A 27 -0.54 -24.30 -6.42
CA GLN A 27 0.60 -24.05 -5.53
C GLN A 27 0.56 -22.63 -4.98
N LYS A 28 0.80 -22.51 -3.67
CA LYS A 28 0.89 -21.27 -2.88
C LYS A 28 2.17 -20.52 -3.26
N HIS A 29 2.27 -20.13 -4.53
CA HIS A 29 3.45 -19.51 -5.10
C HIS A 29 3.55 -18.05 -4.67
N ASP A 30 4.81 -17.68 -4.46
CA ASP A 30 5.31 -16.32 -4.39
C ASP A 30 4.63 -15.43 -5.44
N TYR A 31 3.76 -14.52 -5.01
CA TYR A 31 3.06 -13.62 -5.92
C TYR A 31 3.52 -12.18 -5.73
N LYS A 32 3.54 -11.47 -6.85
CA LYS A 32 4.05 -10.12 -6.97
C LYS A 32 3.26 -9.38 -8.04
N VAL A 33 2.76 -8.21 -7.72
CA VAL A 33 2.07 -7.33 -8.67
C VAL A 33 2.78 -5.98 -8.66
N HIS A 34 3.21 -5.54 -9.84
CA HIS A 34 3.80 -4.22 -10.05
C HIS A 34 2.81 -3.33 -10.78
N LEU A 35 2.42 -2.22 -10.16
CA LEU A 35 1.63 -1.19 -10.81
C LEU A 35 2.50 0.06 -10.88
N LYS A 36 3.14 0.30 -12.03
CA LYS A 36 4.09 1.41 -12.21
C LYS A 36 3.44 2.78 -12.33
N GLU A 37 2.13 2.82 -12.56
CA GLU A 37 1.41 4.05 -12.91
C GLU A 37 -0.01 4.05 -12.31
N VAL A 38 -0.12 3.95 -10.99
CA VAL A 38 -1.41 4.23 -10.33
C VAL A 38 -1.62 5.74 -10.35
N GLY A 39 -2.51 6.20 -11.24
CA GLY A 39 -2.83 7.61 -11.39
C GLY A 39 -3.59 8.16 -10.19
N ILE A 40 -3.04 9.19 -9.55
CA ILE A 40 -3.72 9.96 -8.49
C ILE A 40 -4.08 11.31 -9.09
N ASN A 41 -5.39 11.62 -9.11
CA ASN A 41 -5.94 12.88 -9.64
C ASN A 41 -5.41 13.27 -11.04
N GLY A 42 -4.99 12.29 -11.85
CA GLY A 42 -4.50 12.47 -13.22
C GLY A 42 -3.11 13.08 -13.38
N LYS A 43 -2.34 13.33 -12.30
CA LYS A 43 -1.02 14.00 -12.38
C LYS A 43 0.12 13.21 -11.74
N GLU A 44 -0.13 12.53 -10.63
CA GLU A 44 0.89 11.77 -9.89
C GLU A 44 0.77 10.28 -10.22
N LYS A 45 1.91 9.60 -10.31
CA LYS A 45 1.99 8.16 -10.61
C LYS A 45 2.74 7.47 -9.48
N LEU A 46 2.13 6.44 -8.89
CA LEU A 46 2.82 5.58 -7.91
C LEU A 46 3.45 4.37 -8.57
N ASP A 47 4.65 4.01 -8.12
CA ASP A 47 5.27 2.71 -8.32
C ASP A 47 4.94 1.80 -7.13
N VAL A 48 3.92 0.98 -7.32
CA VAL A 48 3.38 0.08 -6.30
C VAL A 48 3.94 -1.32 -6.50
N VAL A 49 4.50 -1.88 -5.42
CA VAL A 49 4.86 -3.29 -5.33
C VAL A 49 3.96 -3.95 -4.31
N CYS A 50 3.03 -4.78 -4.77
CA CYS A 50 2.31 -5.72 -3.91
C CYS A 50 3.01 -7.07 -3.94
N THR A 51 3.34 -7.64 -2.79
CA THR A 51 4.07 -8.91 -2.76
C THR A 51 3.94 -9.66 -1.44
N ILE A 52 4.18 -10.97 -1.51
CA ILE A 52 4.51 -11.83 -0.36
C ILE A 52 6.00 -12.21 -0.34
N ASN A 53 6.75 -11.89 -1.40
CA ASN A 53 8.17 -12.20 -1.53
C ASN A 53 8.99 -11.33 -0.56
N PRO A 54 9.72 -11.91 0.40
CA PRO A 54 10.55 -11.12 1.31
C PRO A 54 11.66 -10.33 0.59
N HIS A 55 12.22 -10.86 -0.49
CA HIS A 55 13.27 -10.18 -1.25
C HIS A 55 12.74 -8.95 -2.02
N GLU A 56 11.51 -9.01 -2.52
CA GLU A 56 10.92 -7.90 -3.26
C GLU A 56 10.42 -6.80 -2.31
N ALA A 57 9.94 -7.18 -1.13
CA ALA A 57 9.71 -6.26 -0.04
C ALA A 57 11.02 -5.58 0.40
N ASP A 58 12.11 -6.34 0.60
CA ASP A 58 13.44 -5.79 0.95
C ASP A 58 13.96 -4.82 -0.12
N LYS A 59 13.73 -5.10 -1.42
CA LYS A 59 14.06 -4.19 -2.52
C LYS A 59 13.29 -2.88 -2.44
N MET A 60 11.98 -2.92 -2.21
CA MET A 60 11.16 -1.71 -2.09
C MET A 60 11.57 -0.89 -0.86
N ILE A 61 11.75 -1.54 0.29
CA ILE A 61 12.26 -0.91 1.51
C ILE A 61 13.62 -0.24 1.26
N SER A 62 14.53 -0.92 0.57
CA SER A 62 15.85 -0.36 0.22
C SER A 62 15.74 0.87 -0.70
N ARG A 63 14.73 0.93 -1.58
CA ARG A 63 14.48 2.11 -2.42
C ARG A 63 13.94 3.28 -1.60
N ILE A 64 13.01 3.01 -0.68
CA ILE A 64 12.50 4.02 0.26
C ILE A 64 13.65 4.57 1.11
N LEU A 65 14.47 3.71 1.71
CA LEU A 65 15.61 4.11 2.53
C LEU A 65 16.64 4.95 1.76
N LYS A 66 16.82 4.73 0.45
CA LYS A 66 17.69 5.59 -0.38
C LYS A 66 17.13 7.01 -0.58
N ARG A 67 15.83 7.21 -0.42
CA ARG A 67 15.18 8.54 -0.44
C ARG A 67 15.21 9.24 0.91
N VAL A 68 15.41 8.47 1.98
CA VAL A 68 15.64 9.01 3.32
C VAL A 68 17.06 9.62 3.35
N CYS A 69 17.16 10.90 2.99
CA CYS A 69 18.39 11.68 3.09
C CYS A 69 18.11 13.12 3.57
N GLY A 70 19.09 13.74 4.23
CA GLY A 70 19.10 15.18 4.51
C GLY A 70 18.90 15.60 5.98
N LEU A 71 18.84 16.93 6.19
CA LEU A 71 18.72 17.62 7.48
C LEU A 71 17.26 17.74 7.98
N TYR A 72 16.27 17.32 7.19
CA TYR A 72 14.85 17.45 7.49
C TYR A 72 14.24 16.11 7.87
N ARG A 73 13.29 16.15 8.82
CA ARG A 73 12.57 14.96 9.26
C ARG A 73 11.75 14.40 8.10
N GLN A 74 12.02 13.15 7.74
CA GLN A 74 11.29 12.44 6.70
C GLN A 74 10.08 11.72 7.30
N TYR A 75 9.10 11.42 6.46
CA TYR A 75 7.87 10.75 6.87
C TYR A 75 7.51 9.63 5.91
N ILE A 76 6.92 8.59 6.46
CA ILE A 76 6.45 7.43 5.71
C ILE A 76 4.96 7.26 6.03
N GLY A 77 4.13 7.36 5.00
CA GLY A 77 2.71 7.03 5.10
C GLY A 77 2.56 5.55 5.42
N VAL A 78 1.78 5.25 6.45
CA VAL A 78 1.44 3.89 6.84
C VAL A 78 -0.07 3.75 6.94
N ASP A 79 -0.54 2.59 6.53
CA ASP A 79 -1.90 2.11 6.76
C ASP A 79 -1.83 0.59 6.96
N VAL A 80 -2.85 0.01 7.57
CA VAL A 80 -2.97 -1.43 7.79
C VAL A 80 -4.41 -1.88 7.56
N GLU A 81 -4.57 -2.96 6.80
CA GLU A 81 -5.87 -3.60 6.62
C GLU A 81 -5.90 -4.91 7.41
N TYR A 82 -7.06 -5.27 7.94
CA TYR A 82 -7.20 -6.38 8.86
C TYR A 82 -7.90 -7.58 8.21
N THR A 83 -7.74 -8.76 8.83
CA THR A 83 -8.60 -9.90 8.54
C THR A 83 -10.04 -9.62 8.98
N ARG A 84 -10.95 -10.54 8.66
CA ARG A 84 -12.37 -10.40 8.98
C ARG A 84 -12.58 -10.20 10.49
N GLU A 85 -13.51 -9.33 10.88
CA GLU A 85 -13.83 -9.06 12.29
C GLU A 85 -14.34 -10.30 13.03
N ASP A 86 -15.00 -11.23 12.34
CA ASP A 86 -15.47 -12.49 12.90
C ASP A 86 -14.40 -13.60 12.90
N GLU A 87 -13.20 -13.32 12.39
CA GLU A 87 -12.04 -14.22 12.51
C GLU A 87 -11.32 -13.95 13.83
N SER A 88 -11.21 -14.98 14.69
CA SER A 88 -10.54 -14.88 15.98
C SER A 88 -9.25 -15.71 16.02
N PRO A 89 -8.08 -15.11 16.34
CA PRO A 89 -7.87 -13.68 16.55
C PRO A 89 -7.91 -12.89 15.23
N GLN A 90 -8.45 -11.67 15.26
CA GLN A 90 -8.29 -10.73 14.14
C GLN A 90 -6.83 -10.25 14.09
N ARG A 91 -6.30 -10.06 12.88
CA ARG A 91 -4.87 -9.79 12.65
C ARG A 91 -4.67 -8.77 11.53
N ALA A 92 -3.51 -8.13 11.52
CA ALA A 92 -3.06 -7.39 10.34
C ALA A 92 -2.96 -8.33 9.12
N ALA A 93 -3.70 -8.01 8.06
CA ALA A 93 -3.70 -8.72 6.80
C ALA A 93 -2.76 -8.08 5.77
N VAL A 94 -2.81 -6.76 5.62
CA VAL A 94 -1.96 -6.02 4.69
C VAL A 94 -1.30 -4.87 5.43
N LEU A 95 0.00 -4.66 5.20
CA LEU A 95 0.73 -3.49 5.63
C LEU A 95 1.13 -2.66 4.41
N GLN A 96 0.82 -1.37 4.45
CA GLN A 96 1.14 -0.41 3.41
C GLN A 96 2.22 0.55 3.91
N LEU A 97 3.23 0.78 3.10
CA LEU A 97 4.31 1.74 3.39
C LEU A 97 4.55 2.60 2.16
N CYS A 98 4.36 3.91 2.29
CA CYS A 98 4.46 4.84 1.19
C CYS A 98 5.39 6.03 1.51
N MET A 99 6.30 6.33 0.58
CA MET A 99 7.12 7.54 0.61
C MET A 99 7.30 8.03 -0.83
N GLU A 100 6.90 9.28 -1.09
CA GLU A 100 6.89 9.86 -2.43
C GLU A 100 6.08 8.98 -3.40
N GLU A 101 6.66 8.60 -4.54
CA GLU A 101 6.03 7.71 -5.52
C GLU A 101 6.13 6.22 -5.17
N LEU A 102 6.87 5.84 -4.11
CA LEU A 102 7.17 4.45 -3.79
C LEU A 102 6.15 3.90 -2.79
N CYS A 103 5.46 2.81 -3.15
CA CYS A 103 4.51 2.16 -2.25
C CYS A 103 4.73 0.65 -2.18
N LEU A 104 4.96 0.13 -0.98
CA LEU A 104 4.91 -1.29 -0.67
C LEU A 104 3.51 -1.65 -0.17
N VAL A 105 2.90 -2.70 -0.72
CA VAL A 105 1.67 -3.34 -0.22
C VAL A 105 2.01 -4.78 0.15
N TYR A 106 2.35 -5.02 1.42
CA TYR A 106 2.84 -6.31 1.89
C TYR A 106 1.71 -7.15 2.50
N HIS A 107 1.39 -8.30 1.90
CA HIS A 107 0.25 -9.12 2.30
C HIS A 107 0.65 -10.12 3.40
N ILE A 108 0.63 -9.67 4.65
CA ILE A 108 1.10 -10.36 5.85
C ILE A 108 0.49 -11.76 6.03
N THR A 109 -0.81 -11.94 5.85
CA THR A 109 -1.49 -13.24 6.12
C THR A 109 -1.02 -14.38 5.19
N ALA A 110 -0.43 -14.04 4.05
CA ALA A 110 0.00 -15.00 3.05
C ALA A 110 1.50 -15.36 3.14
N VAL A 111 2.27 -14.68 4.00
CA VAL A 111 3.74 -14.83 4.06
C VAL A 111 4.15 -16.05 4.87
N THR A 112 5.21 -16.73 4.42
CA THR A 112 5.86 -17.82 5.16
C THR A 112 7.20 -17.39 5.77
N LYS A 113 7.71 -16.23 5.36
CA LYS A 113 8.99 -15.67 5.80
C LYS A 113 8.94 -14.15 5.77
N TRP A 114 9.50 -13.52 6.80
CA TRP A 114 9.60 -12.06 6.89
C TRP A 114 10.73 -11.50 6.00
N PRO A 115 10.56 -10.29 5.42
CA PRO A 115 11.66 -9.55 4.81
C PRO A 115 12.70 -9.22 5.89
N LYS A 116 13.99 -9.31 5.57
CA LYS A 116 15.05 -9.10 6.57
C LYS A 116 15.04 -7.67 7.11
N SER A 117 14.71 -6.71 6.24
CA SER A 117 14.72 -5.28 6.55
C SER A 117 13.47 -4.79 7.25
N LEU A 118 12.34 -5.52 7.19
CA LEU A 118 11.04 -5.01 7.65
C LEU A 118 11.02 -4.68 9.15
N ARG A 119 11.53 -5.56 10.02
CA ARG A 119 11.54 -5.32 11.47
C ARG A 119 12.46 -4.15 11.86
N PRO A 120 13.74 -4.11 11.41
CA PRO A 120 14.57 -2.93 11.62
C PRO A 120 13.94 -1.64 11.10
N PHE A 121 13.32 -1.68 9.91
CA PHE A 121 12.67 -0.53 9.30
C PHE A 121 11.50 0.01 10.16
N LEU A 122 10.62 -0.86 10.65
CA LEU A 122 9.52 -0.43 11.53
C LEU A 122 10.00 0.08 12.90
N LYS A 123 11.19 -0.36 13.36
CA LYS A 123 11.78 0.04 14.65
C LYS A 123 12.77 1.21 14.59
N GLU A 124 13.06 1.74 13.39
CA GLU A 124 13.96 2.87 13.18
C GLU A 124 13.63 4.06 14.10
N ASP A 125 14.66 4.72 14.66
CA ASP A 125 14.50 5.77 15.66
C ASP A 125 15.13 7.11 15.28
N MET A 126 15.85 7.21 14.16
CA MET A 126 16.55 8.45 13.80
C MET A 126 15.94 9.17 12.60
N PHE A 127 15.72 8.47 11.49
CA PHE A 127 15.65 9.15 10.20
C PHE A 127 14.24 9.54 9.72
N TYR A 128 13.20 8.84 10.17
CA TYR A 128 11.83 9.11 9.74
C TYR A 128 10.81 8.87 10.86
N THR A 129 9.58 9.29 10.60
CA THR A 129 8.43 9.09 11.47
C THR A 129 7.27 8.57 10.64
N PHE A 130 6.57 7.55 11.13
CA PHE A 130 5.40 7.00 10.46
C PHE A 130 4.20 7.92 10.64
N ALA A 131 3.45 8.18 9.58
CA ALA A 131 2.25 9.00 9.63
C ALA A 131 1.05 8.18 9.14
N GLY A 132 -0.01 8.12 9.95
CA GLY A 132 -1.23 7.38 9.62
C GLY A 132 -2.45 8.00 10.30
N PHE A 133 -3.65 7.58 9.89
CA PHE A 133 -4.90 7.95 10.56
C PHE A 133 -5.29 6.87 11.55
N SER A 134 -5.61 7.21 12.79
CA SER A 134 -6.00 6.23 13.81
C SER A 134 -4.94 5.13 14.04
N ILE A 135 -3.68 5.45 13.76
CA ILE A 135 -2.52 4.54 13.72
C ILE A 135 -2.27 3.73 14.99
N GLU A 136 -2.86 4.11 16.12
CA GLU A 136 -2.80 3.30 17.35
C GLU A 136 -3.45 1.93 17.15
N GLY A 137 -4.62 1.89 16.49
CA GLY A 137 -5.29 0.62 16.17
C GLY A 137 -4.43 -0.25 15.25
N ASP A 138 -3.79 0.38 14.26
CA ASP A 138 -2.86 -0.30 13.35
C ASP A 138 -1.66 -0.88 14.09
N LYS A 139 -1.09 -0.13 15.04
CA LYS A 139 0.02 -0.61 15.88
C LYS A 139 -0.40 -1.82 16.70
N GLU A 140 -1.58 -1.81 17.28
CA GLU A 140 -2.11 -2.95 18.04
C GLU A 140 -2.27 -4.20 17.15
N MET A 141 -2.82 -4.03 15.95
CA MET A 141 -3.00 -5.11 14.98
C MET A 141 -1.69 -5.62 14.39
N LEU A 142 -0.72 -4.74 14.17
CA LEU A 142 0.64 -5.17 13.77
C LEU A 142 1.29 -5.97 14.90
N ARG A 143 1.15 -5.53 16.16
CA ARG A 143 1.72 -6.21 17.32
C ARG A 143 1.13 -7.61 17.51
N SER A 144 -0.18 -7.78 17.30
CA SER A 144 -0.82 -9.10 17.33
C SER A 144 -0.31 -10.02 16.20
N SER A 145 0.16 -9.44 15.09
CA SER A 145 0.83 -10.13 13.99
C SER A 145 2.36 -10.24 14.14
N GLY A 146 2.92 -9.78 15.26
CA GLY A 146 4.35 -9.87 15.58
C GLY A 146 5.21 -8.81 14.89
N LEU A 147 4.63 -7.74 14.36
CA LEU A 147 5.33 -6.54 13.86
C LEU A 147 5.09 -5.37 14.81
N GLU A 148 5.97 -4.38 14.84
CA GLU A 148 5.83 -3.26 15.77
C GLU A 148 6.46 -2.02 15.17
N ILE A 149 5.66 -0.97 15.00
CA ILE A 149 6.15 0.38 14.72
C ILE A 149 6.74 0.94 16.01
N ASN A 150 7.90 1.59 15.90
CA ASN A 150 8.55 2.24 17.03
C ASN A 150 7.55 3.18 17.77
N PRO A 151 7.35 2.98 19.09
CA PRO A 151 6.34 3.71 19.86
C PRO A 151 6.63 5.21 19.98
N ASP A 152 7.84 5.68 19.66
CA ASP A 152 8.20 7.10 19.72
C ASP A 152 8.29 7.74 18.32
N LYS A 153 8.01 6.98 17.25
CA LYS A 153 8.22 7.41 15.85
C LYS A 153 6.97 7.26 15.02
N TYR A 154 5.86 7.71 15.56
CA TYR A 154 4.61 7.79 14.81
C TYR A 154 3.87 9.10 15.07
N ILE A 155 3.02 9.45 14.11
CA ILE A 155 2.11 10.58 14.16
C ILE A 155 0.73 10.08 13.77
N ASP A 156 -0.23 10.31 14.66
CA ASP A 156 -1.65 10.17 14.37
C ASP A 156 -2.16 11.47 13.73
N ILE A 157 -2.31 11.45 12.40
CA ILE A 157 -2.76 12.58 11.60
C ILE A 157 -4.15 13.05 12.07
N GLN A 158 -5.02 12.12 12.51
CA GLN A 158 -6.38 12.43 12.96
C GLN A 158 -6.38 13.42 14.13
N ARG A 159 -5.45 13.25 15.08
CA ARG A 159 -5.32 14.13 16.26
C ARG A 159 -4.92 15.56 15.88
N LYS A 160 -4.20 15.74 14.78
CA LYS A 160 -3.79 17.05 14.27
C LYS A 160 -4.92 17.77 13.54
N TRP A 161 -5.65 17.08 12.66
CA TRP A 161 -6.67 17.72 11.83
C TRP A 161 -8.03 17.87 12.53
N ARG A 162 -8.28 17.18 13.66
CA ARG A 162 -9.59 17.14 14.35
C ARG A 162 -10.74 16.74 13.41
N VAL A 163 -10.43 16.00 12.34
CA VAL A 163 -11.39 15.52 11.36
C VAL A 163 -11.87 14.12 11.77
N ARG A 164 -13.18 13.89 11.71
CA ARG A 164 -13.72 12.53 11.66
C ARG A 164 -13.46 11.99 10.25
N PHE A 165 -12.35 11.28 10.08
CA PHE A 165 -12.08 10.58 8.85
C PHE A 165 -12.82 9.24 8.92
N GLU A 166 -13.99 9.17 8.28
CA GLU A 166 -14.65 7.90 7.98
C GLU A 166 -14.22 7.54 6.57
N GLY A 167 -13.21 6.67 6.44
CA GLY A 167 -12.77 6.18 5.14
C GLY A 167 -13.97 5.58 4.38
N ILE A 168 -14.08 5.86 3.09
CA ILE A 168 -15.15 5.30 2.25
C ILE A 168 -14.75 3.88 1.83
N LYS A 169 -14.56 2.99 2.81
CA LYS A 169 -14.31 1.56 2.59
C LYS A 169 -15.65 0.86 2.44
N ARG A 170 -15.81 0.04 1.38
CA ARG A 170 -17.00 -0.80 1.26
C ARG A 170 -16.92 -1.91 2.29
N VAL A 171 -17.98 -2.12 3.06
CA VAL A 171 -18.06 -3.17 4.10
C VAL A 171 -17.71 -4.56 3.54
N GLU A 172 -18.01 -4.81 2.27
CA GLU A 172 -17.67 -6.07 1.60
C GLU A 172 -16.15 -6.25 1.41
N ASP A 173 -15.41 -5.17 1.18
CA ASP A 173 -13.97 -5.21 0.95
C ASP A 173 -13.20 -5.60 2.22
N HIS A 174 -13.73 -5.28 3.41
CA HIS A 174 -13.14 -5.68 4.70
C HIS A 174 -12.97 -7.21 4.82
N LYS A 175 -13.74 -7.99 4.04
CA LYS A 175 -13.66 -9.45 4.06
C LYS A 175 -12.62 -10.04 3.12
N LEU A 176 -12.00 -9.22 2.27
CA LEU A 176 -11.17 -9.68 1.17
C LEU A 176 -9.67 -9.50 1.42
N TRP A 177 -9.28 -8.70 2.40
CA TRP A 177 -7.88 -8.38 2.69
C TRP A 177 -7.02 -9.57 3.11
N GLY A 178 -7.62 -10.60 3.72
CA GLY A 178 -6.92 -11.84 4.08
C GLY A 178 -6.80 -12.86 2.94
N ILE A 179 -7.43 -12.60 1.78
CA ILE A 179 -7.52 -13.57 0.68
C ILE A 179 -6.35 -13.36 -0.29
N SER A 180 -5.58 -14.43 -0.51
CA SER A 180 -4.42 -14.43 -1.40
C SER A 180 -4.74 -15.11 -2.75
N PRO A 181 -4.32 -14.52 -3.89
CA PRO A 181 -3.67 -13.22 -4.03
C PRO A 181 -4.67 -12.05 -3.88
N LEU A 182 -4.18 -10.87 -3.50
CA LEU A 182 -5.00 -9.66 -3.46
C LEU A 182 -5.49 -9.26 -4.85
N ARG A 183 -6.74 -8.80 -4.93
CA ARG A 183 -7.32 -8.27 -6.18
C ARG A 183 -6.68 -6.94 -6.53
N ASN A 184 -6.47 -6.67 -7.82
CA ASN A 184 -5.82 -5.44 -8.31
C ASN A 184 -6.46 -4.15 -7.80
N TYR A 185 -7.79 -4.10 -7.64
CA TYR A 185 -8.45 -2.91 -7.12
C TYR A 185 -8.15 -2.67 -5.63
N LEU A 186 -8.01 -3.73 -4.82
CA LEU A 186 -7.60 -3.64 -3.42
C LEU A 186 -6.14 -3.18 -3.30
N ILE A 187 -5.27 -3.65 -4.19
CA ILE A 187 -3.88 -3.18 -4.27
C ILE A 187 -3.83 -1.67 -4.58
N LYS A 188 -4.63 -1.21 -5.55
CA LYS A 188 -4.74 0.21 -5.89
C LYS A 188 -5.28 1.02 -4.72
N TYR A 189 -6.35 0.54 -4.09
CA TYR A 189 -6.96 1.19 -2.92
C TYR A 189 -5.95 1.36 -1.78
N ALA A 190 -5.30 0.26 -1.39
CA ALA A 190 -4.28 0.25 -0.34
C ALA A 190 -3.12 1.23 -0.63
N ALA A 191 -2.65 1.28 -1.88
CA ALA A 191 -1.59 2.20 -2.25
C ALA A 191 -2.02 3.67 -2.20
N ILE A 192 -3.25 3.97 -2.63
CA ILE A 192 -3.82 5.32 -2.58
C ILE A 192 -4.02 5.78 -1.14
N ASP A 193 -4.51 4.90 -0.25
CA ASP A 193 -4.72 5.23 1.17
C ASP A 193 -3.39 5.59 1.86
N ALA A 194 -2.34 4.77 1.69
CA ALA A 194 -1.03 5.06 2.26
C ALA A 194 -0.35 6.29 1.61
N TYR A 195 -0.58 6.55 0.33
CA TYR A 195 -0.11 7.78 -0.30
C TYR A 195 -0.84 9.02 0.25
N ALA A 196 -2.15 8.92 0.46
CA ALA A 196 -2.95 9.99 1.03
C ALA A 196 -2.50 10.34 2.45
N THR A 197 -2.09 9.35 3.27
CA THR A 197 -1.53 9.61 4.60
C THR A 197 -0.18 10.34 4.51
N TYR A 198 0.72 9.90 3.63
CA TYR A 198 2.01 10.55 3.36
C TYR A 198 1.83 12.01 2.91
N GLU A 199 1.01 12.26 1.89
CA GLU A 199 0.78 13.62 1.36
C GLU A 199 0.05 14.52 2.35
N SER A 200 -0.90 13.99 3.12
CA SER A 200 -1.62 14.76 4.14
C SER A 200 -0.68 15.34 5.18
N TRP A 201 0.34 14.58 5.59
CA TRP A 201 1.31 15.07 6.56
C TRP A 201 2.34 16.00 5.94
N LYS A 202 2.82 15.72 4.72
CA LYS A 202 3.77 16.57 4.00
C LYS A 202 3.31 18.01 3.81
N ARG A 203 1.98 18.25 3.80
CA ARG A 203 1.35 19.56 3.61
C ARG A 203 1.13 20.35 4.91
N ILE A 204 1.47 19.79 6.08
CA ILE A 204 1.37 20.44 7.41
C ILE A 204 2.72 21.03 7.80
#